data_AF-A0A099YCT8-F1
#
_entry.id   AF-A0A099YCT8-F1
#
_cell.length_a   1.000
_cell.length_b   1.000
_cell.length_c   1.000
_cell.angle_alpha   90.00
_cell.angle_beta   90.00
_cell.angle_gamma   90.00
#
_symmetry.space_group_name_H-M   'P 1'
#
loop_
_entity.id
_entity.type
_entity.pdbx_description
1 polymer ?
#
loop_
_entity_poly.entity_id
_entity_poly.type
_entity_poly.pdbx_seq_one_letter_code
_entity_poly.pdbx_strand_id
1 'polypeptide(L)'
;MSEINFDKPFMPFNGMVEKLRAKHLTINNDIDEKLLRILLKDYGYSFIINGYKHPFTHKDVNGNEFFDDNVSVQDIYNMYFIDSTLSELLFKNALHVENKLKATLGYIIAEKYGVDSNLNNDSSYLNSDNYTDNGKSSNVLGKIRSKISNPYSSSRLLKHYKTSKNHIPPWILIQSLTFGELIRYYKIQKDDVKTKVVNNFLPCKEQDVANTKALFISSLELLRCFRNSAAHSSPIYFFDPYTDEKNTNKKILPKKELIKFLGPNIFNSDFDPRIKNFGRKDLYGVMLVLILLLNTLQERAFLRDLKNFNNTLQDETFTKIEYLKYSHLPSEYIQRLENARKHLEENILWQIL
;
A
#
# COMPACT_ATOMS: atom_id res chain seq x y z
N MET A 1 13.18 -13.70 45.37
CA MET A 1 13.04 -13.57 43.90
C MET A 1 13.80 -12.32 43.51
N SER A 2 14.79 -12.39 42.61
CA SER A 2 15.48 -11.19 42.12
C SER A 2 14.46 -10.32 41.38
N GLU A 3 14.39 -9.02 41.72
CA GLU A 3 13.58 -8.07 40.98
C GLU A 3 13.98 -8.09 39.51
N ILE A 4 13.00 -8.32 38.62
CA ILE A 4 13.23 -8.27 37.19
C ILE A 4 13.40 -6.80 36.82
N ASN A 5 14.60 -6.44 36.36
CA ASN A 5 14.84 -5.12 35.80
C ASN A 5 14.36 -5.12 34.34
N PHE A 6 13.25 -4.42 34.08
CA PHE A 6 12.69 -4.33 32.74
C PHE A 6 13.43 -3.28 31.91
N ASP A 7 13.82 -3.61 30.67
CA ASP A 7 14.53 -2.68 29.76
C ASP A 7 13.74 -1.41 29.41
N LYS A 8 12.40 -1.46 29.54
CA LYS A 8 11.48 -0.35 29.24
C LYS A 8 10.43 -0.22 30.36
N PRO A 9 10.80 0.28 31.55
CA PRO A 9 9.86 0.45 32.65
C PRO A 9 8.86 1.58 32.35
N PHE A 10 7.76 1.62 33.11
CA PHE A 10 6.79 2.72 33.00
C PHE A 10 7.48 4.07 33.24
N MET A 11 7.19 5.03 32.35
CA MET A 11 7.70 6.39 32.45
C MET A 11 6.52 7.36 32.34
N PRO A 12 6.29 8.24 33.33
CA PRO A 12 5.25 9.26 33.22
C PRO A 12 5.63 10.30 32.15
N PHE A 13 4.65 11.04 31.65
CA PHE A 13 4.87 12.02 30.58
C PHE A 13 5.96 13.05 30.90
N ASN A 14 6.03 13.54 32.15
CA ASN A 14 7.11 14.45 32.57
C ASN A 14 8.49 13.81 32.38
N GLY A 15 8.65 12.54 32.77
CA GLY A 15 9.91 11.81 32.56
C GLY A 15 10.23 11.61 31.08
N MET A 16 9.22 11.42 30.23
CA MET A 16 9.42 11.34 28.77
C MET A 16 9.87 12.68 28.18
N VAL A 17 9.33 13.81 28.64
CA VAL A 17 9.73 15.15 28.22
C VAL A 17 11.19 15.41 28.63
N GLU A 18 11.55 15.16 29.89
CA GLU A 18 12.93 15.34 30.37
C GLU A 18 13.92 14.43 29.64
N LYS A 19 13.52 13.18 29.33
CA LYS A 19 14.32 12.28 28.49
C LYS A 19 14.58 12.86 27.10
N LEU A 20 13.61 13.55 26.50
CA LEU A 20 13.77 14.17 25.19
C LEU A 20 14.63 15.43 25.25
N ARG A 21 14.51 16.25 26.29
CA ARG A 21 15.43 17.37 26.56
C ARG A 21 16.87 16.86 26.71
N ALA A 22 17.08 15.79 27.48
CA ALA A 22 18.39 15.16 27.67
C ALA A 22 18.96 14.55 26.37
N LYS A 23 18.10 14.24 25.39
CA LYS A 23 18.50 13.81 24.03
C LYS A 23 18.71 14.99 23.07
N HIS A 24 18.70 16.22 23.56
CA HIS A 24 18.87 17.47 22.80
C HIS A 24 17.69 17.85 21.89
N LEU A 25 16.47 17.33 22.14
CA LEU A 25 15.29 17.87 21.46
C LEU A 25 15.03 19.30 21.93
N THR A 26 14.96 20.24 20.99
CA THR A 26 14.69 21.64 21.27
C THR A 26 13.23 21.83 21.70
N ILE A 27 13.04 22.22 22.97
CA ILE A 27 11.75 22.51 23.60
C ILE A 27 11.90 23.87 24.30
N ASN A 28 11.61 24.96 23.58
CA ASN A 28 12.00 26.32 23.95
C ASN A 28 11.01 27.01 24.89
N ASN A 29 9.75 26.58 24.89
CA ASN A 29 8.67 27.25 25.60
C ASN A 29 7.53 26.29 25.99
N ASP A 30 6.54 26.82 26.72
CA ASP A 30 5.37 26.05 27.18
C ASP A 30 4.49 25.54 26.02
N ILE A 31 4.51 26.20 24.86
CA ILE A 31 3.75 25.78 23.67
C ILE A 31 4.37 24.51 23.09
N ASP A 32 5.69 24.47 22.93
CA ASP A 32 6.44 23.30 22.45
C ASP A 32 6.21 22.10 23.38
N GLU A 33 6.30 22.33 24.69
CA GLU A 33 6.08 21.27 25.67
C GLU A 33 4.63 20.78 25.65
N LYS A 34 3.67 21.68 25.51
CA LYS A 34 2.25 21.32 25.38
C LYS A 34 1.99 20.51 24.12
N LEU A 35 2.57 20.90 22.98
CA LEU A 35 2.51 20.13 21.73
C LEU A 35 3.08 18.73 21.94
N LEU A 36 4.29 18.61 22.51
CA LEU A 36 4.92 17.33 22.78
C LEU A 36 4.05 16.43 23.67
N ARG A 37 3.43 16.99 24.71
CA ARG A 37 2.52 16.25 25.59
C ARG A 37 1.27 15.77 24.88
N ILE A 38 0.68 16.57 23.99
CA ILE A 38 -0.44 16.15 23.15
C ILE A 38 -0.01 14.97 22.28
N LEU A 39 1.13 15.08 21.60
CA LEU A 39 1.66 14.02 20.74
C LEU A 39 1.91 12.71 21.50
N LEU A 40 2.54 12.79 22.68
CA LEU A 40 2.80 11.62 23.52
C LEU A 40 1.52 10.98 24.05
N LYS A 41 0.50 11.79 24.36
CA LYS A 41 -0.79 11.31 24.86
C LYS A 41 -1.61 10.64 23.76
N ASP A 42 -1.70 11.24 22.58
CA ASP A 42 -2.60 10.81 21.52
C ASP A 42 -2.01 9.64 20.71
N TYR A 43 -0.69 9.60 20.56
CA TYR A 43 -0.03 8.61 19.70
C TYR A 43 0.95 7.69 20.44
N GLY A 44 1.42 8.06 21.62
CA GLY A 44 2.41 7.30 22.38
C GLY A 44 3.85 7.47 21.87
N TYR A 45 4.82 7.37 22.80
CA TYR A 45 6.24 7.61 22.52
C TYR A 45 6.79 6.75 21.37
N SER A 46 6.40 5.47 21.31
CA SER A 46 6.95 4.55 20.31
C SER A 46 6.52 4.87 18.89
N PHE A 47 5.30 5.36 18.69
CA PHE A 47 4.84 5.73 17.35
C PHE A 47 5.39 7.11 16.98
N ILE A 48 5.17 8.14 17.80
CA ILE A 48 5.47 9.51 17.38
C ILE A 48 6.96 9.84 17.43
N ILE A 49 7.67 9.46 18.50
CA ILE A 49 9.09 9.79 18.63
C ILE A 49 9.92 8.79 17.84
N ASN A 50 9.81 7.49 18.16
CA ASN A 50 10.66 6.50 17.48
C ASN A 50 10.31 6.37 16.00
N GLY A 51 9.06 6.61 15.60
CA GLY A 51 8.65 6.53 14.20
C GLY A 51 9.14 7.70 13.34
N TYR A 52 9.38 8.89 13.90
CA TYR A 52 9.65 10.11 13.11
C TYR A 52 10.97 10.83 13.46
N LYS A 53 11.73 10.36 14.45
CA LYS A 53 13.04 10.95 14.79
C LYS A 53 14.15 10.66 13.80
N HIS A 54 14.02 9.62 12.97
CA HIS A 54 15.13 9.10 12.16
C HIS A 54 15.84 10.15 11.32
N PRO A 55 15.14 11.10 10.66
CA PRO A 55 15.80 12.16 9.89
C PRO A 55 16.60 13.18 10.67
N PHE A 56 16.44 13.21 11.99
CA PHE A 56 16.88 14.30 12.85
C PHE A 56 17.78 13.83 13.98
N THR A 57 18.36 12.63 13.85
CA THR A 57 19.17 12.03 14.90
C THR A 57 20.48 11.47 14.37
N HIS A 58 21.51 11.57 15.19
CA HIS A 58 22.80 10.93 14.98
C HIS A 58 23.16 10.07 16.18
N LYS A 59 24.14 9.19 16.00
CA LYS A 59 24.74 8.41 17.09
C LYS A 59 26.12 8.96 17.43
N ASP A 60 26.40 9.10 18.72
CA ASP A 60 27.73 9.41 19.22
C ASP A 60 28.69 8.21 19.06
N VAL A 61 29.95 8.40 19.47
CA VAL A 61 30.99 7.36 19.44
C VAL A 61 30.67 6.13 20.30
N ASN A 62 29.77 6.27 21.28
CA ASN A 62 29.33 5.21 22.19
C ASN A 62 28.03 4.53 21.72
N GLY A 63 27.47 4.98 20.59
CA GLY A 63 26.20 4.48 20.05
C GLY A 63 24.95 5.09 20.68
N ASN A 64 25.09 6.10 21.55
CA ASN A 64 23.96 6.86 22.10
C ASN A 64 23.38 7.75 21.01
N GLU A 65 22.05 7.76 20.91
CA GLU A 65 21.33 8.50 19.90
C GLU A 65 20.81 9.84 20.45
N PHE A 66 21.18 10.93 19.79
CA PHE A 66 20.81 12.31 20.11
C PHE A 66 20.14 12.97 18.91
N PHE A 67 19.32 14.00 19.17
CA PHE A 67 18.80 14.86 18.12
C PHE A 67 19.89 15.81 17.60
N ASP A 68 19.82 16.14 16.32
CA ASP A 68 20.69 17.13 15.69
C ASP A 68 20.38 18.54 16.21
N ASP A 69 21.31 19.48 16.00
CA ASP A 69 21.21 20.84 16.50
C ASP A 69 19.93 21.53 16.00
N ASN A 70 19.19 22.16 16.93
CA ASN A 70 17.96 22.92 16.69
C ASN A 70 16.75 22.10 16.19
N VAL A 71 16.77 20.77 16.27
CA VAL A 71 15.60 19.94 15.97
C VAL A 71 14.51 20.19 17.03
N SER A 72 13.38 20.71 16.60
CA SER A 72 12.26 21.08 17.47
C SER A 72 11.18 19.99 17.56
N VAL A 73 10.29 20.13 18.53
CA VAL A 73 9.05 19.34 18.59
C VAL A 73 8.21 19.51 17.31
N GLN A 74 8.23 20.72 16.72
CA GLN A 74 7.50 21.03 15.50
C GLN A 74 8.04 20.23 14.31
N ASP A 75 9.34 20.00 14.20
CA ASP A 75 9.92 19.20 13.11
C ASP A 75 9.44 17.75 13.15
N ILE A 76 9.35 17.16 14.34
CA ILE A 76 8.81 15.81 14.54
C ILE A 76 7.34 15.75 14.16
N TYR A 77 6.56 16.77 14.57
CA TYR A 77 5.15 16.87 14.21
C TYR A 77 4.96 17.02 12.70
N ASN A 78 5.72 17.91 12.05
CA ASN A 78 5.65 18.13 10.61
C ASN A 78 6.00 16.84 9.88
N MET A 79 7.06 16.12 10.28
CA MET A 79 7.41 14.84 9.67
C MET A 79 6.26 13.82 9.75
N TYR A 80 5.59 13.73 10.91
CA TYR A 80 4.39 12.93 11.09
C TYR A 80 3.24 13.40 10.19
N PHE A 81 2.99 14.71 10.13
CA PHE A 81 1.90 15.29 9.35
C PHE A 81 2.07 15.03 7.85
N ILE A 82 3.28 15.23 7.32
CA ILE A 82 3.64 14.94 5.92
C ILE A 82 3.39 13.46 5.62
N ASP A 83 3.91 12.57 6.46
CA ASP A 83 3.83 11.12 6.25
C ASP A 83 2.38 10.61 6.30
N SER A 84 1.63 11.02 7.34
CA SER A 84 0.25 10.59 7.55
C SER A 84 -0.66 11.10 6.42
N THR A 85 -0.51 12.36 6.01
CA THR A 85 -1.30 12.95 4.92
C THR A 85 -1.02 12.24 3.59
N LEU A 86 0.25 11.96 3.27
CA LEU A 86 0.59 11.20 2.07
C LEU A 86 0.08 9.76 2.15
N SER A 87 0.19 9.13 3.33
CA SER A 87 -0.29 7.77 3.58
C SER A 87 -1.79 7.65 3.34
N GLU A 88 -2.58 8.57 3.87
CA GLU A 88 -4.04 8.63 3.65
C GLU A 88 -4.38 8.83 2.17
N LEU A 89 -3.66 9.71 1.48
CA LEU A 89 -3.84 9.99 0.06
C LEU A 89 -3.54 8.75 -0.80
N LEU A 90 -2.47 8.00 -0.50
CA LEU A 90 -2.15 6.78 -1.24
C LEU A 90 -3.08 5.62 -0.84
N PHE A 91 -3.47 5.54 0.43
CA PHE A 91 -4.36 4.51 0.97
C PHE A 91 -5.75 4.58 0.32
N LYS A 92 -6.37 5.77 0.24
CA LYS A 92 -7.68 5.94 -0.41
C LYS A 92 -7.63 5.48 -1.88
N ASN A 93 -6.53 5.73 -2.58
CA ASN A 93 -6.35 5.32 -3.97
C ASN A 93 -6.09 3.81 -4.11
N ALA A 94 -5.38 3.20 -3.17
CA ALA A 94 -5.26 1.74 -3.11
C ALA A 94 -6.63 1.06 -2.90
N LEU A 95 -7.53 1.66 -2.11
CA LEU A 95 -8.91 1.16 -1.95
C LEU A 95 -9.71 1.23 -3.26
N HIS A 96 -9.51 2.27 -4.08
CA HIS A 96 -10.13 2.35 -5.41
C HIS A 96 -9.70 1.19 -6.31
N VAL A 97 -8.42 0.83 -6.32
CA VAL A 97 -7.90 -0.33 -7.05
C VAL A 97 -8.47 -1.64 -6.49
N GLU A 98 -8.52 -1.80 -5.17
CA GLU A 98 -9.13 -2.98 -4.53
C GLU A 98 -10.61 -3.14 -4.94
N ASN A 99 -11.40 -2.06 -4.89
CA ASN A 99 -12.80 -2.07 -5.26
C ASN A 99 -13.02 -2.36 -6.74
N LYS A 100 -12.18 -1.80 -7.63
CA LYS A 100 -12.19 -2.11 -9.06
C LYS A 100 -11.92 -3.60 -9.28
N LEU A 101 -10.92 -4.17 -8.59
CA LEU A 101 -10.61 -5.60 -8.69
C LEU A 101 -11.77 -6.46 -8.19
N LYS A 102 -12.42 -6.06 -7.10
CA LYS A 102 -13.62 -6.75 -6.57
C LYS A 102 -14.74 -6.80 -7.61
N ALA A 103 -15.05 -5.65 -8.21
CA ALA A 103 -16.10 -5.54 -9.23
C ALA A 103 -15.76 -6.37 -10.48
N THR A 104 -14.56 -6.19 -11.04
CA THR A 104 -14.11 -6.89 -12.26
C THR A 104 -14.09 -8.40 -12.05
N LEU A 105 -13.52 -8.89 -10.95
CA LEU A 105 -13.43 -10.32 -10.69
C LEU A 105 -14.81 -10.93 -10.43
N GLY A 106 -15.70 -10.23 -9.70
CA GLY A 106 -17.06 -10.69 -9.45
C GLY A 106 -17.88 -10.80 -10.74
N TYR A 107 -17.76 -9.83 -11.62
CA TYR A 107 -18.41 -9.85 -12.93
C TYR A 107 -17.89 -11.01 -13.80
N ILE A 108 -16.57 -11.14 -13.98
CA ILE A 108 -15.98 -12.14 -14.88
C ILE A 108 -16.23 -13.58 -14.38
N ILE A 109 -16.20 -13.80 -13.07
CA ILE A 109 -16.52 -15.12 -12.49
C ILE A 109 -17.99 -15.46 -12.72
N ALA A 110 -18.89 -14.50 -12.53
CA ALA A 110 -20.32 -14.73 -12.77
C ALA A 110 -20.61 -14.97 -14.26
N GLU A 111 -19.98 -14.21 -15.15
CA GLU A 111 -20.08 -14.40 -16.60
C GLU A 111 -19.62 -15.81 -17.00
N LYS A 112 -18.49 -16.27 -16.45
CA LYS A 112 -17.86 -17.52 -16.90
C LYS A 112 -18.43 -18.77 -16.22
N TYR A 113 -18.69 -18.72 -14.92
CA TYR A 113 -19.05 -19.89 -14.11
C TYR A 113 -20.47 -19.82 -13.55
N GLY A 114 -21.22 -18.76 -13.84
CA GLY A 114 -22.55 -18.54 -13.31
C GLY A 114 -22.56 -18.05 -11.86
N VAL A 115 -23.75 -18.08 -11.26
CA VAL A 115 -24.01 -17.47 -9.94
C VAL A 115 -24.25 -18.48 -8.82
N ASP A 116 -24.27 -19.77 -9.12
CA ASP A 116 -24.59 -20.79 -8.12
C ASP A 116 -23.46 -20.97 -7.10
N SER A 117 -23.78 -20.74 -5.83
CA SER A 117 -22.87 -20.88 -4.69
C SER A 117 -23.08 -22.17 -3.89
N ASN A 118 -23.90 -23.11 -4.37
CA ASN A 118 -24.19 -24.36 -3.68
C ASN A 118 -22.95 -25.27 -3.66
N LEU A 119 -22.42 -25.54 -2.46
CA LEU A 119 -21.19 -26.30 -2.28
C LEU A 119 -21.31 -27.78 -2.68
N ASN A 120 -22.53 -28.29 -2.85
CA ASN A 120 -22.82 -29.67 -3.23
C ASN A 120 -23.23 -29.80 -4.71
N ASN A 121 -23.16 -28.72 -5.48
CA ASN A 121 -23.52 -28.73 -6.89
C ASN A 121 -22.29 -28.54 -7.77
N ASP A 122 -22.10 -29.43 -8.74
CA ASP A 122 -20.99 -29.38 -9.69
C ASP A 122 -21.06 -28.13 -10.58
N SER A 123 -22.26 -27.56 -10.79
CA SER A 123 -22.42 -26.28 -11.52
C SER A 123 -22.07 -25.05 -10.69
N SER A 124 -21.64 -25.20 -9.43
CA SER A 124 -21.24 -24.06 -8.63
C SER A 124 -19.99 -23.38 -9.19
N TYR A 125 -19.97 -22.04 -9.16
CA TYR A 125 -18.75 -21.31 -9.46
C TYR A 125 -17.62 -21.62 -8.47
N LEU A 126 -17.90 -22.28 -7.34
CA LEU A 126 -16.92 -22.72 -6.34
C LEU A 126 -16.42 -24.16 -6.56
N ASN A 127 -16.83 -24.84 -7.63
CA ASN A 127 -16.28 -26.13 -8.01
C ASN A 127 -14.76 -26.01 -8.26
N SER A 128 -13.96 -26.90 -7.67
CA SER A 128 -12.50 -26.90 -7.80
C SER A 128 -12.03 -26.98 -9.25
N ASP A 129 -12.78 -27.65 -10.12
CA ASP A 129 -12.44 -27.87 -11.53
C ASP A 129 -12.51 -26.57 -12.36
N ASN A 130 -13.14 -25.52 -11.82
CA ASN A 130 -13.14 -24.17 -12.40
C ASN A 130 -11.84 -23.41 -12.15
N TYR A 131 -10.91 -23.95 -11.35
CA TYR A 131 -9.68 -23.29 -10.92
C TYR A 131 -8.45 -24.09 -11.35
N THR A 132 -7.27 -23.49 -11.18
CA THR A 132 -5.99 -24.16 -11.49
C THR A 132 -5.68 -25.24 -10.47
N ASP A 133 -5.17 -26.38 -10.91
CA ASP A 133 -4.76 -27.46 -10.01
C ASP A 133 -3.27 -27.32 -9.64
N ASN A 134 -3.00 -26.60 -8.55
CA ASN A 134 -1.63 -26.32 -8.10
C ASN A 134 -1.45 -26.46 -6.58
N GLY A 135 -2.34 -27.21 -5.92
CA GLY A 135 -2.36 -27.42 -4.46
C GLY A 135 -2.70 -26.18 -3.61
N LYS A 136 -2.68 -24.96 -4.17
CA LYS A 136 -3.06 -23.73 -3.46
C LYS A 136 -4.56 -23.44 -3.58
N SER A 137 -5.17 -23.89 -4.66
CA SER A 137 -6.59 -23.67 -4.95
C SER A 137 -7.50 -24.28 -3.89
N SER A 138 -7.21 -25.50 -3.42
CA SER A 138 -7.96 -26.15 -2.34
C SER A 138 -7.98 -25.30 -1.07
N ASN A 139 -6.83 -24.75 -0.66
CA ASN A 139 -6.72 -23.89 0.52
C ASN A 139 -7.48 -22.57 0.37
N VAL A 140 -7.41 -21.93 -0.81
CA VAL A 140 -8.11 -20.68 -1.08
C VAL A 140 -9.62 -20.91 -1.12
N LEU A 141 -10.08 -21.93 -1.84
CA LEU A 141 -11.50 -22.29 -1.92
C LEU A 141 -12.02 -22.76 -0.56
N GLY A 142 -11.25 -23.51 0.22
CA GLY A 142 -11.62 -23.92 1.57
C GLY A 142 -11.92 -22.72 2.49
N LYS A 143 -11.08 -21.67 2.45
CA LYS A 143 -11.31 -20.42 3.19
C LYS A 143 -12.54 -19.65 2.69
N ILE A 144 -12.79 -19.66 1.38
CA ILE A 144 -13.98 -19.03 0.80
C ILE A 144 -15.24 -19.78 1.23
N ARG A 145 -15.23 -21.12 1.13
CA ARG A 145 -16.32 -21.99 1.56
C ARG A 145 -16.60 -21.83 3.06
N SER A 146 -15.57 -21.71 3.90
CA SER A 146 -15.77 -21.46 5.33
C SER A 146 -16.44 -20.11 5.62
N LYS A 147 -16.17 -19.06 4.83
CA LYS A 147 -16.88 -17.76 4.95
C LYS A 147 -18.37 -17.88 4.58
N ILE A 148 -18.71 -18.73 3.62
CA ILE A 148 -20.10 -19.01 3.22
C ILE A 148 -20.82 -19.85 4.28
N SER A 149 -20.14 -20.85 4.83
CA SER A 149 -20.70 -21.72 5.88
C SER A 149 -20.84 -21.00 7.23
N ASN A 150 -19.94 -20.06 7.54
CA ASN A 150 -19.99 -19.25 8.75
C ASN A 150 -20.02 -17.73 8.43
N PRO A 151 -21.15 -17.20 7.96
CA PRO A 151 -21.24 -15.81 7.51
C PRO A 151 -21.21 -14.80 8.66
N TYR A 152 -21.54 -15.21 9.90
CA TYR A 152 -21.61 -14.34 11.08
C TYR A 152 -20.27 -13.70 11.45
N SER A 153 -19.17 -14.40 11.18
CA SER A 153 -17.80 -13.90 11.38
C SER A 153 -17.22 -13.20 10.14
N SER A 154 -17.96 -13.20 9.02
CA SER A 154 -17.40 -12.84 7.71
C SER A 154 -17.86 -11.47 7.22
N SER A 155 -19.17 -11.25 7.04
CA SER A 155 -19.71 -9.93 6.72
C SER A 155 -21.24 -9.86 6.87
N ARG A 156 -21.76 -8.67 7.19
CA ARG A 156 -23.21 -8.41 7.26
C ARG A 156 -23.92 -8.67 5.92
N LEU A 157 -23.24 -8.36 4.82
CA LEU A 157 -23.77 -8.56 3.46
C LEU A 157 -23.90 -10.06 3.13
N LEU A 158 -22.87 -10.86 3.41
CA LEU A 158 -22.93 -12.32 3.23
C LEU A 158 -24.03 -12.95 4.07
N LYS A 159 -24.15 -12.52 5.34
CA LYS A 159 -25.20 -12.98 6.24
C LYS A 159 -26.58 -12.73 5.63
N HIS A 160 -26.85 -11.51 5.17
CA HIS A 160 -28.13 -11.18 4.54
C HIS A 160 -28.44 -12.09 3.35
N TYR A 161 -27.49 -12.30 2.43
CA TYR A 161 -27.71 -13.16 1.27
C TYR A 161 -27.92 -14.62 1.66
N LYS A 162 -27.15 -15.15 2.61
CA LYS A 162 -27.29 -16.53 3.07
C LYS A 162 -28.63 -16.80 3.75
N THR A 163 -29.20 -15.82 4.47
CA THR A 163 -30.45 -16.01 5.23
C THR A 163 -31.70 -15.59 4.49
N SER A 164 -31.61 -14.70 3.49
CA SER A 164 -32.77 -14.07 2.85
C SER A 164 -32.87 -14.27 1.34
N LYS A 165 -31.86 -14.86 0.71
CA LYS A 165 -31.79 -15.08 -0.74
C LYS A 165 -31.54 -16.57 -1.02
N ASN A 166 -31.81 -16.98 -2.26
CA ASN A 166 -31.65 -18.36 -2.72
C ASN A 166 -30.20 -18.75 -3.06
N HIS A 167 -29.30 -17.79 -3.29
CA HIS A 167 -27.87 -18.02 -3.56
C HIS A 167 -27.02 -16.79 -3.20
N ILE A 168 -25.69 -16.94 -3.26
CA ILE A 168 -24.71 -15.87 -3.05
C ILE A 168 -23.93 -15.66 -4.37
N PRO A 169 -24.25 -14.62 -5.15
CA PRO A 169 -23.52 -14.34 -6.38
C PRO A 169 -22.03 -14.02 -6.15
N PRO A 170 -21.15 -14.23 -7.14
CA PRO A 170 -19.72 -13.92 -7.03
C PRO A 170 -19.41 -12.47 -6.59
N TRP A 171 -20.15 -11.48 -7.11
CA TRP A 171 -19.96 -10.06 -6.77
C TRP A 171 -20.37 -9.71 -5.34
N ILE A 172 -21.20 -10.54 -4.68
CA ILE A 172 -21.53 -10.41 -3.26
C ILE A 172 -20.46 -11.10 -2.42
N LEU A 173 -20.07 -12.32 -2.81
CA LEU A 173 -19.04 -13.10 -2.12
C LEU A 173 -17.73 -12.33 -2.01
N ILE A 174 -17.27 -11.76 -3.13
CA ILE A 174 -15.98 -11.07 -3.21
C ILE A 174 -15.91 -9.85 -2.28
N GLN A 175 -17.03 -9.23 -1.91
CA GLN A 175 -17.03 -8.11 -0.95
C GLN A 175 -16.57 -8.52 0.45
N SER A 176 -16.68 -9.82 0.80
CA SER A 176 -16.22 -10.36 2.09
C SER A 176 -14.73 -10.71 2.14
N LEU A 177 -14.04 -10.61 1.00
CA LEU A 177 -12.63 -10.93 0.90
C LEU A 177 -11.79 -9.69 1.25
N THR A 178 -10.78 -9.90 2.08
CA THR A 178 -9.68 -8.95 2.25
C THR A 178 -8.91 -8.82 0.94
N PHE A 179 -8.14 -7.73 0.76
CA PHE A 179 -7.34 -7.56 -0.45
C PHE A 179 -6.40 -8.73 -0.73
N GLY A 180 -5.77 -9.27 0.32
CA GLY A 180 -4.91 -10.45 0.21
C GLY A 180 -5.65 -11.73 -0.16
N GLU A 181 -6.88 -11.93 0.33
CA GLU A 181 -7.72 -13.04 -0.10
C GLU A 181 -8.17 -12.88 -1.55
N LEU A 182 -8.51 -11.66 -1.97
CA LEU A 182 -8.89 -11.32 -3.33
C LEU A 182 -7.76 -11.60 -4.33
N ILE A 183 -6.52 -11.19 -4.02
CA ILE A 183 -5.35 -11.47 -4.85
C ILE A 183 -5.08 -12.98 -4.95
N ARG A 184 -5.23 -13.72 -3.84
CA ARG A 184 -5.11 -15.18 -3.86
C ARG A 184 -6.20 -15.84 -4.70
N TYR A 185 -7.43 -15.31 -4.61
CA TYR A 185 -8.56 -15.78 -5.40
C TYR A 185 -8.36 -15.54 -6.89
N TYR A 186 -7.81 -14.39 -7.27
CA TYR A 186 -7.37 -14.12 -8.65
C TYR A 186 -6.26 -15.09 -9.11
N LYS A 187 -5.25 -15.35 -8.25
CA LYS A 187 -4.11 -16.20 -8.59
C LYS A 187 -4.49 -17.65 -8.93
N ILE A 188 -5.58 -18.16 -8.37
CA ILE A 188 -6.03 -19.53 -8.62
C ILE A 188 -6.93 -19.67 -9.86
N GLN A 189 -7.37 -18.56 -10.47
CA GLN A 189 -8.21 -18.59 -11.67
C GLN A 189 -7.48 -19.24 -12.86
N LYS A 190 -8.26 -19.78 -13.80
CA LYS A 190 -7.77 -20.22 -15.12
C LYS A 190 -7.23 -19.05 -15.94
N ASP A 191 -6.41 -19.36 -16.94
CA ASP A 191 -5.63 -18.38 -17.67
C ASP A 191 -6.48 -17.33 -18.41
N ASP A 192 -7.57 -17.77 -19.02
CA ASP A 192 -8.53 -16.93 -19.74
C ASP A 192 -9.23 -15.92 -18.82
N VAL A 193 -9.63 -16.33 -17.60
CA VAL A 193 -10.17 -15.42 -16.58
C VAL A 193 -9.11 -14.41 -16.17
N LYS A 194 -7.86 -14.86 -15.96
CA LYS A 194 -6.76 -13.97 -15.63
C LYS A 194 -6.52 -12.93 -16.72
N THR A 195 -6.54 -13.34 -17.98
CA THR A 195 -6.42 -12.45 -19.15
C THR A 195 -7.55 -11.44 -19.18
N LYS A 196 -8.81 -11.87 -19.07
CA LYS A 196 -9.98 -10.98 -19.06
C LYS A 196 -9.89 -9.94 -17.95
N VAL A 197 -9.50 -10.34 -16.74
CA VAL A 197 -9.31 -9.41 -15.61
C VAL A 197 -8.18 -8.43 -15.91
N VAL A 198 -7.01 -8.89 -16.36
CA VAL A 198 -5.87 -8.01 -16.66
C VAL A 198 -6.22 -7.00 -17.74
N ASN A 199 -6.88 -7.42 -18.83
CA ASN A 199 -7.27 -6.51 -19.91
C ASN A 199 -8.28 -5.43 -19.49
N ASN A 200 -9.03 -5.63 -18.40
CA ASN A 200 -9.89 -4.57 -17.82
C ASN A 200 -9.09 -3.50 -17.06
N PHE A 201 -7.81 -3.74 -16.77
CA PHE A 201 -6.91 -2.78 -16.13
C PHE A 201 -5.86 -2.27 -17.10
N LEU A 202 -5.22 -3.18 -17.82
CA LEU A 202 -4.09 -2.98 -18.71
C LEU A 202 -4.36 -3.73 -20.01
N PRO A 203 -5.14 -3.14 -20.94
CA PRO A 203 -5.26 -3.66 -22.29
C PRO A 203 -3.85 -3.92 -22.85
N CYS A 204 -3.66 -5.10 -23.43
CA CYS A 204 -2.39 -5.51 -24.01
C CYS A 204 -2.61 -6.45 -25.19
N LYS A 205 -1.66 -6.43 -26.13
CA LYS A 205 -1.63 -7.37 -27.26
C LYS A 205 -1.33 -8.79 -26.77
N GLU A 206 -1.78 -9.79 -27.52
CA GLU A 206 -1.70 -11.20 -27.12
C GLU A 206 -0.27 -11.64 -26.73
N GLN A 207 0.74 -11.22 -27.50
CA GLN A 207 2.15 -11.53 -27.24
C GLN A 207 2.70 -11.00 -25.91
N ASP A 208 2.02 -10.01 -25.31
CA ASP A 208 2.45 -9.36 -24.06
C ASP A 208 1.70 -9.85 -22.83
N VAL A 209 0.61 -10.61 -23.01
CA VAL A 209 -0.33 -10.99 -21.94
C VAL A 209 0.37 -11.62 -20.73
N ALA A 210 1.35 -12.50 -20.96
CA ALA A 210 2.10 -13.15 -19.88
C ALA A 210 2.89 -12.14 -19.03
N ASN A 211 3.57 -11.20 -19.68
CA ASN A 211 4.35 -10.16 -19.00
C ASN A 211 3.44 -9.14 -18.31
N THR A 212 2.32 -8.77 -18.92
CA THR A 212 1.31 -7.89 -18.31
C THR A 212 0.68 -8.53 -17.08
N LYS A 213 0.38 -9.84 -17.10
CA LYS A 213 -0.07 -10.60 -15.92
C LYS A 213 0.96 -10.58 -14.79
N ALA A 214 2.26 -10.71 -15.12
CA ALA A 214 3.32 -10.64 -14.12
C ALA A 214 3.42 -9.24 -13.49
N LEU A 215 3.37 -8.18 -14.31
CA LEU A 215 3.30 -6.79 -13.83
C LEU A 215 2.08 -6.59 -12.94
N PHE A 216 0.89 -7.00 -13.39
CA PHE A 216 -0.36 -6.85 -12.65
C PHE A 216 -0.30 -7.54 -11.28
N ILE A 217 0.22 -8.77 -11.20
CA ILE A 217 0.38 -9.48 -9.92
C ILE A 217 1.36 -8.76 -8.99
N SER A 218 2.52 -8.32 -9.51
CA SER A 218 3.50 -7.58 -8.70
C SER A 218 2.92 -6.26 -8.19
N SER A 219 2.16 -5.56 -9.03
CA SER A 219 1.44 -4.33 -8.70
C SER A 219 0.43 -4.53 -7.56
N LEU A 220 -0.43 -5.55 -7.66
CA LEU A 220 -1.39 -5.86 -6.61
C LEU A 220 -0.71 -6.26 -5.29
N GLU A 221 0.37 -7.03 -5.34
CA GLU A 221 1.12 -7.39 -4.14
C GLU A 221 1.83 -6.20 -3.49
N LEU A 222 2.38 -5.27 -4.28
CA LEU A 222 2.98 -4.04 -3.77
C LEU A 222 1.93 -3.17 -3.08
N LEU A 223 0.78 -2.93 -3.73
CA LEU A 223 -0.34 -2.20 -3.12
C LEU A 223 -0.86 -2.89 -1.86
N ARG A 224 -0.93 -4.22 -1.84
CA ARG A 224 -1.35 -4.97 -0.63
C ARG A 224 -0.37 -4.75 0.51
N CYS A 225 0.94 -4.80 0.24
CA CYS A 225 1.96 -4.56 1.28
C CYS A 225 1.86 -3.13 1.80
N PHE A 226 1.81 -2.14 0.89
CA PHE A 226 1.62 -0.73 1.26
C PHE A 226 0.36 -0.51 2.09
N ARG A 227 -0.80 -0.98 1.60
CA ARG A 227 -2.10 -0.83 2.26
C ARG A 227 -2.11 -1.46 3.66
N ASN A 228 -1.42 -2.58 3.85
CA ASN A 228 -1.26 -3.19 5.16
C ASN A 228 -0.36 -2.34 6.08
N SER A 229 0.78 -1.87 5.59
CA SER A 229 1.69 -1.00 6.37
C SER A 229 1.01 0.30 6.80
N ALA A 230 0.31 0.96 5.88
CA ALA A 230 -0.45 2.18 6.15
C ALA A 230 -1.60 1.95 7.16
N ALA A 231 -2.31 0.81 7.07
CA ALA A 231 -3.38 0.47 8.02
C ALA A 231 -2.87 0.12 9.43
N HIS A 232 -1.62 -0.31 9.57
CA HIS A 232 -0.99 -0.65 10.85
C HIS A 232 -0.16 0.51 11.43
N SER A 233 -0.37 1.74 10.94
CA SER A 233 0.27 2.96 11.45
C SER A 233 1.80 2.83 11.51
N SER A 234 2.40 2.26 10.48
CA SER A 234 3.86 2.32 10.31
C SER A 234 4.18 3.50 9.40
N PRO A 235 5.13 4.39 9.77
CA PRO A 235 5.52 5.48 8.90
C PRO A 235 5.94 4.98 7.51
N ILE A 236 5.37 5.59 6.47
CA ILE A 236 5.50 5.08 5.09
C ILE A 236 6.75 5.62 4.39
N TYR A 237 7.38 6.65 4.93
CA TYR A 237 8.65 7.16 4.41
C TYR A 237 9.81 6.16 4.56
N PHE A 238 9.68 5.09 5.37
CA PHE A 238 10.62 3.97 5.37
C PHE A 238 10.02 2.69 4.80
N PHE A 239 8.98 2.80 3.98
CA PHE A 239 8.29 1.66 3.41
C PHE A 239 9.24 0.78 2.57
N ASP A 240 9.65 -0.35 3.14
CA ASP A 240 10.21 -1.48 2.42
C ASP A 240 9.30 -2.71 2.61
N PRO A 241 8.67 -3.23 1.54
CA PRO A 241 7.78 -4.38 1.61
C PRO A 241 8.50 -5.72 1.92
N TYR A 242 9.83 -5.72 2.15
CA TYR A 242 10.67 -6.93 2.30
C TYR A 242 11.49 -7.02 3.59
N THR A 243 11.09 -6.35 4.66
CA THR A 243 11.69 -6.62 6.00
C THR A 243 11.44 -8.07 6.47
N ASP A 244 10.57 -8.82 5.80
CA ASP A 244 10.30 -10.24 6.05
C ASP A 244 11.05 -11.12 5.01
N GLU A 245 12.21 -11.66 5.41
CA GLU A 245 13.24 -12.31 4.56
C GLU A 245 12.73 -13.47 3.68
N LYS A 246 11.53 -14.00 3.92
CA LYS A 246 11.06 -15.25 3.30
C LYS A 246 10.56 -15.14 1.85
N ASN A 247 10.57 -13.97 1.20
CA ASN A 247 10.06 -13.85 -0.20
C ASN A 247 10.60 -12.62 -0.98
N THR A 248 11.90 -12.37 -0.96
CA THR A 248 12.55 -11.17 -1.52
C THR A 248 12.48 -11.01 -3.05
N ASN A 249 12.37 -12.10 -3.83
CA ASN A 249 12.39 -12.03 -5.30
C ASN A 249 11.02 -11.99 -6.00
N LYS A 250 9.90 -12.24 -5.29
CA LYS A 250 8.59 -12.49 -5.93
C LYS A 250 7.66 -11.28 -6.08
N LYS A 251 8.07 -10.08 -5.68
CA LYS A 251 7.14 -8.91 -5.69
C LYS A 251 7.75 -7.62 -6.26
N ILE A 252 8.89 -7.71 -6.97
CA ILE A 252 9.51 -6.54 -7.58
C ILE A 252 8.78 -6.26 -8.89
N LEU A 253 8.46 -4.98 -9.15
CA LEU A 253 7.82 -4.60 -10.40
C LEU A 253 8.76 -4.88 -11.59
N PRO A 254 8.27 -5.52 -12.67
CA PRO A 254 9.06 -5.75 -13.88
C PRO A 254 9.42 -4.42 -14.58
N LYS A 255 10.72 -4.11 -14.68
CA LYS A 255 11.21 -2.80 -15.17
C LYS A 255 10.80 -2.54 -16.63
N LYS A 256 10.94 -3.54 -17.49
CA LYS A 256 10.67 -3.43 -18.94
C LYS A 256 9.20 -3.10 -19.18
N GLU A 257 8.32 -3.79 -18.48
CA GLU A 257 6.88 -3.63 -18.58
C GLU A 257 6.42 -2.29 -17.99
N LEU A 258 7.00 -1.86 -16.87
CA LEU A 258 6.76 -0.51 -16.34
C LEU A 258 7.13 0.57 -17.36
N ILE A 259 8.32 0.51 -17.95
CA ILE A 259 8.75 1.48 -18.97
C ILE A 259 7.84 1.42 -20.20
N LYS A 260 7.37 0.22 -20.59
CA LYS A 260 6.46 0.07 -21.71
C LYS A 260 5.12 0.78 -21.50
N PHE A 261 4.53 0.66 -20.30
CA PHE A 261 3.23 1.28 -20.01
C PHE A 261 3.33 2.74 -19.61
N LEU A 262 4.37 3.12 -18.86
CA LEU A 262 4.50 4.43 -18.22
C LEU A 262 5.62 5.30 -18.80
N GLY A 263 6.35 4.79 -19.79
CA GLY A 263 7.39 5.52 -20.51
C GLY A 263 8.77 5.44 -19.82
N PRO A 264 9.85 5.77 -20.55
CA PRO A 264 11.22 5.63 -20.04
C PRO A 264 11.55 6.64 -18.93
N ASN A 265 10.87 7.79 -18.91
CA ASN A 265 11.20 8.91 -18.03
C ASN A 265 10.87 8.70 -16.55
N ILE A 266 10.16 7.60 -16.21
CA ILE A 266 9.90 7.23 -14.82
C ILE A 266 11.19 6.88 -14.07
N PHE A 267 12.27 6.52 -14.79
CA PHE A 267 13.55 6.12 -14.20
C PHE A 267 14.73 7.05 -14.60
N ASN A 268 14.51 8.36 -14.78
CA ASN A 268 15.60 9.32 -15.09
C ASN A 268 16.66 9.46 -13.99
N SER A 269 17.91 9.78 -14.40
CA SER A 269 19.20 9.61 -13.71
C SER A 269 19.43 10.24 -12.34
N ASP A 270 18.51 11.03 -11.80
CA ASP A 270 18.73 11.81 -10.56
C ASP A 270 18.57 10.96 -9.28
N PHE A 271 18.67 9.64 -9.38
CA PHE A 271 18.50 8.75 -8.24
C PHE A 271 19.82 8.40 -7.59
N ASP A 272 19.76 8.15 -6.29
CA ASP A 272 20.88 7.57 -5.57
C ASP A 272 21.16 6.13 -6.08
N PRO A 273 22.33 5.87 -6.71
CA PRO A 273 22.65 4.57 -7.28
C PRO A 273 22.75 3.46 -6.22
N ARG A 274 22.82 3.82 -4.93
CA ARG A 274 22.83 2.87 -3.81
C ARG A 274 21.45 2.25 -3.56
N ILE A 275 20.37 2.88 -4.03
CA ILE A 275 19.00 2.42 -3.81
C ILE A 275 18.67 1.30 -4.80
N LYS A 276 18.77 0.05 -4.33
CA LYS A 276 18.44 -1.13 -5.13
C LYS A 276 16.93 -1.19 -5.42
N ASN A 277 16.58 -1.35 -6.70
CA ASN A 277 15.20 -1.50 -7.17
C ASN A 277 14.31 -0.27 -6.94
N PHE A 278 14.91 0.93 -6.99
CA PHE A 278 14.20 2.20 -6.97
C PHE A 278 12.99 2.19 -7.93
N GLY A 279 11.85 2.71 -7.49
CA GLY A 279 10.58 2.79 -8.21
C GLY A 279 9.93 1.43 -8.52
N ARG A 280 10.49 0.33 -8.01
CA ARG A 280 10.01 -1.04 -8.29
C ARG A 280 9.55 -1.79 -7.06
N LYS A 281 9.81 -1.25 -5.86
CA LYS A 281 9.44 -1.85 -4.58
C LYS A 281 9.37 -0.87 -3.41
N ASP A 282 9.17 0.40 -3.67
CA ASP A 282 9.21 1.49 -2.71
C ASP A 282 7.96 2.34 -2.83
N LEU A 283 7.93 3.45 -2.11
CA LEU A 283 6.83 4.41 -2.12
C LEU A 283 6.59 4.99 -3.53
N TYR A 284 7.66 5.25 -4.29
CA TYR A 284 7.52 5.71 -5.68
C TYR A 284 6.88 4.63 -6.58
N GLY A 285 7.27 3.37 -6.40
CA GLY A 285 6.64 2.23 -7.07
C GLY A 285 5.15 2.10 -6.76
N VAL A 286 4.73 2.38 -5.52
CA VAL A 286 3.29 2.44 -5.16
C VAL A 286 2.58 3.51 -6.00
N MET A 287 3.15 4.71 -6.12
CA MET A 287 2.56 5.79 -6.92
C MET A 287 2.47 5.43 -8.41
N LEU A 288 3.52 4.81 -8.98
CA LEU A 288 3.51 4.33 -10.36
C LEU A 288 2.42 3.29 -10.59
N VAL A 289 2.23 2.37 -9.64
CA VAL A 289 1.18 1.34 -9.71
C VAL A 289 -0.22 1.97 -9.60
N LEU A 290 -0.39 3.03 -8.81
CA LEU A 290 -1.66 3.75 -8.75
C LEU A 290 -1.99 4.39 -10.10
N ILE A 291 -1.03 5.07 -10.74
CA ILE A 291 -1.21 5.58 -12.11
C ILE A 291 -1.59 4.44 -13.08
N LEU A 292 -0.94 3.29 -12.95
CA LEU A 292 -1.15 2.14 -13.82
C LEU A 292 -2.55 1.51 -13.67
N LEU A 293 -3.12 1.45 -12.46
CA LEU A 293 -4.32 0.63 -12.17
C LEU A 293 -5.61 1.42 -11.94
N LEU A 294 -5.51 2.70 -11.58
CA LEU A 294 -6.66 3.59 -11.46
C LEU A 294 -7.32 3.82 -12.82
N ASN A 295 -8.60 4.23 -12.82
CA ASN A 295 -9.23 4.71 -14.05
C ASN A 295 -8.86 6.19 -14.32
N THR A 296 -9.16 6.68 -15.52
CA THR A 296 -8.81 8.03 -15.99
C THR A 296 -9.30 9.17 -15.06
N LEU A 297 -10.45 9.01 -14.42
CA LEU A 297 -10.96 10.04 -13.49
C LEU A 297 -10.21 9.99 -12.16
N GLN A 298 -9.94 8.78 -11.66
CA GLN A 298 -9.26 8.55 -10.40
C GLN A 298 -7.78 8.95 -10.47
N GLU A 299 -7.06 8.63 -11.55
CA GLU A 299 -5.66 9.06 -11.73
C GLU A 299 -5.54 10.59 -11.81
N ARG A 300 -6.51 11.28 -12.43
CA ARG A 300 -6.55 12.75 -12.51
C ARG A 300 -6.77 13.36 -11.13
N ALA A 301 -7.71 12.80 -10.37
CA ALA A 301 -7.96 13.22 -9.00
C ALA A 301 -6.72 12.96 -8.11
N PHE A 302 -6.10 11.80 -8.23
CA PHE A 302 -4.88 11.44 -7.52
C PHE A 302 -3.73 12.41 -7.76
N LEU A 303 -3.43 12.74 -9.02
CA LEU A 303 -2.37 13.69 -9.37
C LEU A 303 -2.68 15.11 -8.88
N ARG A 304 -3.94 15.55 -8.97
CA ARG A 304 -4.36 16.85 -8.42
C ARG A 304 -4.17 16.89 -6.90
N ASP A 305 -4.58 15.84 -6.20
CA ASP A 305 -4.44 15.78 -4.75
C ASP A 305 -2.97 15.75 -4.34
N LEU A 306 -2.10 15.05 -5.08
CA LEU A 306 -0.64 15.09 -4.88
C LEU A 306 -0.05 16.49 -5.08
N LYS A 307 -0.50 17.22 -6.11
CA LYS A 307 -0.08 18.62 -6.33
C LYS A 307 -0.50 19.52 -5.18
N ASN A 308 -1.75 19.39 -4.73
CA ASN A 308 -2.25 20.15 -3.60
C ASN A 308 -1.45 19.85 -2.32
N PHE A 309 -1.20 18.57 -2.04
CA PHE A 309 -0.32 18.14 -0.95
C PHE A 309 1.05 18.81 -1.05
N ASN A 310 1.72 18.72 -2.20
CA ASN A 310 3.05 19.31 -2.37
C ASN A 310 3.09 20.84 -2.24
N ASN A 311 1.99 21.52 -2.57
CA ASN A 311 1.83 22.96 -2.38
C ASN A 311 1.67 23.31 -0.89
N THR A 312 0.94 22.51 -0.12
CA THR A 312 0.83 22.66 1.34
C THR A 312 2.19 22.53 2.04
N LEU A 313 3.12 21.77 1.44
CA LEU A 313 4.48 21.61 1.98
C LEU A 313 5.43 22.78 1.69
N GLN A 314 5.04 23.81 0.95
CA GLN A 314 5.96 24.90 0.59
C GLN A 314 6.46 25.70 1.80
N ASP A 315 5.68 25.76 2.88
CA ASP A 315 6.06 26.45 4.12
C ASP A 315 7.02 25.64 5.02
N GLU A 316 7.20 24.33 4.76
CA GLU A 316 7.95 23.39 5.60
C GLU A 316 9.23 22.88 4.91
N THR A 317 10.06 23.80 4.40
CA THR A 317 11.14 23.46 3.46
C THR A 317 12.16 22.45 4.03
N PHE A 318 12.57 22.58 5.29
CA PHE A 318 13.55 21.66 5.91
C PHE A 318 12.98 20.24 6.08
N THR A 319 11.85 20.10 6.78
CA THR A 319 11.20 18.81 7.01
C THR A 319 10.81 18.13 5.70
N LYS A 320 10.34 18.90 4.70
CA LYS A 320 10.05 18.39 3.36
C LYS A 320 11.27 17.79 2.68
N ILE A 321 12.42 18.46 2.73
CA ILE A 321 13.66 17.96 2.14
C ILE A 321 14.07 16.66 2.80
N GLU A 322 14.06 16.60 4.14
CA GLU A 322 14.38 15.38 4.87
C GLU A 322 13.37 14.26 4.59
N TYR A 323 12.08 14.58 4.48
CA TYR A 323 11.05 13.61 4.10
C TYR A 323 11.33 13.00 2.72
N LEU A 324 11.57 13.82 1.70
CA LEU A 324 11.85 13.33 0.34
C LEU A 324 13.11 12.47 0.28
N LYS A 325 14.16 12.86 1.01
CA LYS A 325 15.42 12.12 1.12
C LYS A 325 15.23 10.76 1.78
N TYR A 326 14.54 10.71 2.92
CA TYR A 326 14.32 9.46 3.65
C TYR A 326 13.30 8.53 2.97
N SER A 327 12.24 9.09 2.36
CA SER A 327 11.29 8.35 1.51
C SER A 327 11.85 7.93 0.16
N HIS A 328 13.03 8.42 -0.17
CA HIS A 328 13.68 8.23 -1.46
C HIS A 328 12.83 8.71 -2.64
N LEU A 329 11.85 9.59 -2.41
CA LEU A 329 11.06 10.15 -3.49
C LEU A 329 11.94 11.10 -4.34
N PRO A 330 11.91 10.99 -5.67
CA PRO A 330 12.67 11.90 -6.52
C PRO A 330 12.10 13.32 -6.41
N SER A 331 12.95 14.34 -6.50
CA SER A 331 12.53 15.76 -6.40
C SER A 331 11.35 16.12 -7.30
N GLU A 332 11.33 15.58 -8.53
CA GLU A 332 10.29 15.80 -9.54
C GLU A 332 9.30 14.64 -9.67
N TYR A 333 9.03 13.89 -8.58
CA TYR A 333 8.18 12.70 -8.64
C TYR A 333 6.79 12.99 -9.23
N ILE A 334 6.18 14.14 -8.91
CA ILE A 334 4.86 14.53 -9.43
C ILE A 334 4.93 14.71 -10.95
N GLN A 335 5.86 15.50 -11.45
CA GLN A 335 6.01 15.73 -12.89
C GLN A 335 6.28 14.43 -13.64
N ARG A 336 7.07 13.52 -13.05
CA ARG A 336 7.31 12.18 -13.60
C ARG A 336 6.02 11.34 -13.65
N LEU A 337 5.17 11.38 -12.62
CA LEU A 337 3.88 10.70 -12.62
C LEU A 337 2.90 11.29 -13.65
N GLU A 338 2.94 12.61 -13.88
CA GLU A 338 2.14 13.24 -14.94
C GLU A 338 2.58 12.80 -16.33
N ASN A 339 3.88 12.75 -16.57
CA ASN A 339 4.43 12.25 -17.83
C ASN A 339 4.09 10.77 -18.03
N ALA A 340 4.16 9.97 -16.97
CA ALA A 340 3.78 8.57 -16.97
C ALA A 340 2.30 8.37 -17.36
N ARG A 341 1.40 9.17 -16.77
CA ARG A 341 -0.02 9.17 -17.11
C ARG A 341 -0.25 9.51 -18.59
N LYS A 342 0.39 10.56 -19.11
CA LYS A 342 0.24 10.96 -20.53
C LYS A 342 0.66 9.81 -21.45
N HIS A 343 1.80 9.18 -21.15
CA HIS A 343 2.29 8.04 -21.92
C HIS A 343 1.36 6.82 -21.84
N LEU A 344 0.75 6.58 -20.68
CA LEU A 344 -0.24 5.51 -20.50
C LEU A 344 -1.50 5.77 -21.35
N GLU A 345 -2.01 7.01 -21.34
CA GLU A 345 -3.18 7.44 -22.12
C GLU A 345 -2.94 7.24 -23.62
N GLU A 346 -1.78 7.67 -24.13
CA GLU A 346 -1.36 7.45 -25.52
C GLU A 346 -1.29 5.95 -25.87
N ASN A 347 -0.61 5.14 -25.05
CA ASN A 347 -0.43 3.71 -25.33
C ASN A 347 -1.72 2.88 -25.26
N ILE A 348 -2.67 3.24 -24.39
CA ILE A 348 -3.96 2.52 -24.29
C ILE A 348 -4.85 2.87 -25.48
N LEU A 349 -4.88 4.14 -25.91
CA LEU A 349 -5.67 4.58 -27.07
C LEU A 349 -5.25 3.84 -28.35
N TRP A 350 -3.95 3.62 -28.57
CA TRP A 350 -3.42 2.85 -29.72
C TRP A 350 -3.71 1.34 -29.69
N GLN A 351 -4.24 0.80 -28.59
CA GLN A 351 -4.52 -0.63 -28.45
C GLN A 351 -6.02 -0.97 -28.50
N ILE A 352 -6.88 0.05 -28.47
CA ILE A 352 -8.33 -0.08 -28.62
C ILE A 352 -8.77 0.21 -30.07
N LEU A 353 -7.95 0.96 -30.81
CA LEU A 353 -8.01 1.12 -32.28
C LEU A 353 -7.26 -0.02 -32.96
#